data_AF-A0A1G7M5X4-F1
#
_entry.id   AF-A0A1G7M5X4-F1
#
_cell.length_a   1.000
_cell.length_b   1.000
_cell.length_c   1.000
_cell.angle_alpha   90.00
_cell.angle_beta   90.00
_cell.angle_gamma   90.00
#
_symmetry.space_group_name_H-M   'P 1'
#
loop_
_entity.id
_entity.type
_entity.pdbx_description
1 polymer ?
#
loop_
_entity_poly.entity_id
_entity_poly.type
_entity_poly.pdbx_seq_one_letter_code
_entity_poly.pdbx_strand_id
1 'polypeptide(L)'
;MMDSLKFFDLVSWVFYLGCNALAIFMIRISKTRPPLARMILLLIFLFAAGFNAYTALDAPWNYKDFADSAMPLYKRFILGAFIPIITPMVLTIAVCQLLIALAMTTRGELFQAGCWAGIIFLIAIAPLGLYAAFPMPLLLAWAMLRLVRTESGQSPASTNPKSVKLKNKHHA
;
A
#
# COMPACT_ATOMS: atom_id res chain seq x y z
N MET A 1 6.67 -20.37 -31.87
CA MET A 1 5.74 -19.24 -31.66
C MET A 1 4.62 -19.57 -30.67
N MET A 2 4.03 -20.77 -30.69
CA MET A 2 2.99 -21.16 -29.72
C MET A 2 3.52 -21.43 -28.31
N ASP A 3 4.76 -21.91 -28.17
CA ASP A 3 5.39 -22.18 -26.87
C ASP A 3 5.83 -20.91 -26.12
N SER A 4 6.26 -19.87 -26.86
CA SER A 4 6.61 -18.58 -26.27
C SER A 4 5.40 -17.86 -25.69
N LEU A 5 4.22 -17.96 -26.33
CA LEU A 5 2.98 -17.35 -25.84
C LEU A 5 2.56 -17.97 -24.50
N LYS A 6 2.57 -19.31 -24.43
CA LYS A 6 2.26 -20.06 -23.19
C LYS A 6 3.24 -19.76 -22.06
N PHE A 7 4.51 -19.52 -22.39
CA PHE A 7 5.50 -19.13 -21.39
C PHE A 7 5.20 -17.76 -20.78
N PHE A 8 4.89 -16.74 -21.58
CA PHE A 8 4.53 -15.41 -21.08
C PHE A 8 3.24 -15.43 -20.25
N ASP A 9 2.24 -16.20 -20.67
CA ASP A 9 1.01 -16.38 -19.91
C ASP A 9 1.30 -17.02 -18.55
N LEU A 10 2.09 -18.09 -18.52
CA LEU A 10 2.47 -18.76 -17.28
C LEU A 10 3.20 -17.81 -16.32
N VAL A 11 4.19 -17.06 -16.81
CA VAL A 11 4.95 -16.09 -16.00
C VAL A 11 4.02 -15.01 -15.42
N SER A 12 3.10 -14.49 -16.23
CA SER A 12 2.12 -13.49 -15.80
C SER A 12 1.21 -14.01 -14.69
N TRP A 13 0.71 -15.24 -14.82
CA TRP A 13 -0.14 -15.87 -13.80
C TRP A 13 0.63 -16.17 -12.51
N VAL A 14 1.87 -16.65 -12.61
CA VAL A 14 2.73 -16.88 -11.44
C VAL A 14 2.97 -15.57 -10.68
N PHE A 15 3.26 -14.48 -11.39
CA PHE A 15 3.44 -13.17 -10.77
C PHE A 15 2.15 -12.69 -10.09
N TYR A 16 1.02 -12.77 -10.78
CA TYR A 16 -0.29 -12.38 -10.25
C TYR A 16 -0.66 -13.15 -8.96
N LEU A 17 -0.50 -14.48 -8.97
CA LEU A 17 -0.74 -15.33 -7.80
C LEU A 17 0.26 -15.03 -6.68
N GLY A 18 1.52 -14.78 -7.02
CA GLY A 18 2.57 -14.39 -6.08
C GLY A 18 2.24 -13.09 -5.34
N CYS A 19 1.79 -12.06 -6.05
CA CYS A 19 1.37 -10.78 -5.45
C CYS A 19 0.21 -10.97 -4.46
N ASN A 20 -0.82 -11.75 -4.83
CA ASN A 20 -1.97 -12.00 -3.97
C ASN A 20 -1.61 -12.87 -2.75
N ALA A 21 -0.79 -13.90 -2.94
CA ALA A 21 -0.28 -14.73 -1.84
C ALA A 21 0.56 -13.90 -0.85
N LEU A 22 1.43 -13.02 -1.35
CA LEU A 22 2.18 -12.08 -0.54
C LEU A 22 1.25 -11.18 0.28
N ALA A 23 0.17 -10.66 -0.32
CA ALA A 23 -0.78 -9.80 0.38
C ALA A 23 -1.52 -10.52 1.51
N ILE A 24 -1.96 -11.77 1.28
CA ILE A 24 -2.55 -12.61 2.33
C ILE A 24 -1.55 -12.87 3.45
N PHE A 25 -0.30 -13.17 3.09
CA PHE A 25 0.79 -13.35 4.04
C PHE A 25 1.03 -12.09 4.89
N MET A 26 0.95 -10.91 4.28
CA MET A 26 1.07 -9.62 4.97
C MET A 26 -0.04 -9.40 6.01
N ILE A 27 -1.28 -9.85 5.76
CA ILE A 27 -2.38 -9.79 6.75
C ILE A 27 -2.06 -10.64 7.99
N ARG A 28 -1.36 -11.77 7.82
CA ARG A 28 -0.93 -12.64 8.92
C ARG A 28 0.21 -12.00 9.70
N ILE A 29 1.26 -11.55 9.01
CA ILE A 29 2.45 -10.95 9.65
C ILE A 29 2.11 -9.65 10.36
N SER A 30 1.22 -8.81 9.82
CA SER A 30 0.83 -7.55 10.47
C SER A 30 0.26 -7.76 11.88
N LYS A 31 -0.31 -8.93 12.15
CA LYS A 31 -0.77 -9.33 13.48
C LYS A 31 0.34 -9.95 14.34
N THR A 32 1.10 -10.90 13.78
CA THR A 32 2.03 -11.72 14.59
C THR A 32 3.40 -11.07 14.78
N ARG A 33 3.89 -10.33 13.80
CA ARG A 33 5.20 -9.67 13.81
C ARG A 33 5.11 -8.28 13.15
N PRO A 34 4.48 -7.29 13.81
CA PRO A 34 4.30 -5.95 13.26
C PRO A 34 5.59 -5.29 12.72
N PRO A 35 6.76 -5.39 13.38
CA PRO A 35 8.00 -4.80 12.85
C PRO A 35 8.41 -5.38 11.49
N LEU A 36 8.21 -6.69 11.30
CA LEU A 36 8.52 -7.36 10.03
C LEU A 36 7.55 -6.91 8.93
N ALA A 37 6.25 -6.78 9.22
CA ALA A 37 5.29 -6.24 8.26
C ALA A 37 5.65 -4.80 7.86
N ARG A 38 6.06 -3.97 8.82
CA ARG A 38 6.49 -2.58 8.54
C ARG A 38 7.72 -2.54 7.63
N MET A 39 8.71 -3.39 7.88
CA MET A 39 9.89 -3.51 7.03
C MET A 39 9.53 -3.94 5.60
N ILE A 40 8.66 -4.94 5.44
CA ILE A 40 8.22 -5.40 4.11
C ILE A 40 7.44 -4.29 3.38
N LEU A 41 6.53 -3.60 4.07
CA LEU A 41 5.78 -2.47 3.49
C LEU A 41 6.72 -1.32 3.09
N LEU A 42 7.72 -1.01 3.91
CA LEU A 42 8.76 -0.03 3.55
C LEU A 42 9.40 -0.40 2.21
N LEU A 43 9.84 -1.65 2.06
CA LEU A 43 10.48 -2.11 0.83
C LEU A 43 9.53 -2.07 -0.37
N ILE A 44 8.27 -2.47 -0.19
CA ILE A 44 7.25 -2.42 -1.25
C ILE A 44 7.01 -0.97 -1.70
N PHE A 45 6.77 -0.05 -0.77
CA PHE A 45 6.50 1.35 -1.11
C PHE A 45 7.73 2.07 -1.65
N LEU A 46 8.93 1.74 -1.15
CA LEU A 46 10.18 2.30 -1.65
C LEU A 46 10.47 1.82 -3.08
N PHE A 47 10.30 0.53 -3.34
CA PHE A 47 10.40 -0.03 -4.68
C PHE A 47 9.37 0.61 -5.62
N ALA A 48 8.11 0.73 -5.18
CA ALA A 48 7.06 1.38 -5.97
C ALA A 48 7.39 2.84 -6.28
N ALA A 49 7.90 3.60 -5.31
CA ALA A 49 8.33 4.99 -5.51
C ALA A 49 9.44 5.09 -6.57
N GLY A 50 10.49 4.27 -6.43
CA GLY A 50 11.61 4.26 -7.37
C GLY A 50 11.20 3.82 -8.77
N PHE A 51 10.45 2.72 -8.88
CA PHE A 51 9.94 2.19 -10.14
C PHE A 51 9.01 3.20 -10.83
N ASN A 52 8.12 3.84 -10.06
CA ASN A 52 7.19 4.82 -10.61
C ASN A 52 7.90 6.08 -11.10
N ALA A 53 8.87 6.58 -10.32
CA ALA A 53 9.68 7.74 -10.72
C ALA A 53 10.51 7.45 -11.97
N TYR A 54 11.18 6.30 -12.02
CA TYR A 54 11.96 5.88 -13.17
C TYR A 54 11.07 5.78 -14.43
N THR A 55 9.96 5.05 -14.35
CA THR A 55 9.05 4.85 -15.49
C THR A 55 8.42 6.16 -15.95
N ALA A 56 8.09 7.08 -15.04
CA ALA A 56 7.51 8.38 -15.38
C ALA A 56 8.47 9.29 -16.17
N LEU A 57 9.78 9.14 -15.94
CA LEU A 57 10.83 9.92 -16.60
C LEU A 57 11.32 9.27 -17.89
N ASP A 58 11.39 7.95 -17.93
CA ASP A 58 11.93 7.18 -19.07
C ASP A 58 10.86 6.85 -20.12
N ALA A 59 9.72 6.31 -19.67
CA ALA A 59 8.67 5.80 -20.56
C ALA A 59 7.26 6.03 -19.97
N PRO A 60 6.81 7.29 -19.79
CA PRO A 60 5.52 7.59 -19.16
C PRO A 60 4.32 7.01 -19.91
N TRP A 61 4.41 6.80 -21.22
CA TRP A 61 3.33 6.20 -22.01
C TRP A 61 2.97 4.78 -21.57
N ASN A 62 3.86 4.04 -20.90
CA ASN A 62 3.58 2.71 -20.35
C ASN A 62 2.39 2.74 -19.36
N TYR A 63 2.10 3.89 -18.75
CA TYR A 63 0.94 4.01 -17.86
C TYR A 63 -0.40 4.06 -18.60
N LYS A 64 -0.42 4.28 -19.91
CA LYS A 64 -1.64 4.21 -20.71
C LYS A 64 -2.20 2.79 -20.73
N ASP A 65 -1.33 1.78 -20.71
CA ASP A 65 -1.71 0.37 -20.83
C ASP A 65 -2.58 -0.10 -19.66
N PHE A 66 -2.50 0.56 -18.49
CA PHE A 66 -3.43 0.32 -17.38
C PHE A 66 -4.91 0.51 -17.76
N ALA A 67 -5.22 1.26 -18.83
CA ALA A 67 -6.58 1.40 -19.34
C ALA A 67 -7.22 0.08 -19.82
N ASP A 68 -6.43 -0.94 -20.15
CA ASP A 68 -6.94 -2.19 -20.73
C ASP A 68 -7.56 -3.11 -19.68
N SER A 69 -7.07 -3.06 -18.44
CA SER A 69 -7.61 -3.85 -17.33
C SER A 69 -8.40 -3.04 -16.29
N ALA A 70 -8.42 -1.71 -16.44
CA ALA A 70 -9.12 -0.82 -15.53
C ALA A 70 -10.65 -0.87 -15.66
N MET A 71 -11.34 -0.58 -14.55
CA MET A 71 -12.78 -0.35 -14.53
C MET A 71 -13.17 0.81 -15.46
N PRO A 72 -14.40 0.84 -16.03
CA PRO A 72 -14.78 1.82 -17.06
C PRO A 72 -14.56 3.29 -16.68
N LEU A 73 -14.81 3.66 -15.42
CA LEU A 73 -14.58 5.02 -14.92
C LEU A 73 -13.07 5.37 -14.92
N TYR A 74 -12.22 4.45 -14.43
CA TYR A 74 -10.77 4.64 -14.43
C TYR A 74 -10.20 4.61 -15.84
N LYS A 75 -10.70 3.75 -16.73
CA LYS A 75 -10.32 3.73 -18.14
C LYS A 75 -10.54 5.10 -18.80
N ARG A 76 -11.68 5.74 -18.55
CA ARG A 76 -11.97 7.11 -19.06
C ARG A 76 -11.03 8.15 -18.46
N PHE A 77 -10.70 8.04 -17.17
CA PHE A 77 -9.73 8.92 -16.54
C PHE A 77 -8.33 8.77 -17.15
N ILE A 78 -7.85 7.53 -17.31
CA ILE A 78 -6.54 7.20 -17.88
C ILE A 78 -6.46 7.73 -19.31
N LEU A 79 -7.43 7.40 -20.16
CA LEU A 79 -7.44 7.80 -21.57
C LEU A 79 -7.77 9.27 -21.81
N GLY A 80 -8.21 9.99 -20.77
CA GLY A 80 -8.61 11.40 -20.83
C GLY A 80 -7.65 12.28 -20.05
N ALA A 81 -8.07 12.68 -18.85
CA ALA A 81 -7.36 13.68 -18.03
C ALA A 81 -5.95 13.28 -17.61
N PHE A 82 -5.64 11.99 -17.52
CA PHE A 82 -4.35 11.51 -17.04
C PHE A 82 -3.23 11.60 -18.10
N ILE A 83 -3.49 11.22 -19.36
CA ILE A 83 -2.48 11.19 -20.44
C ILE A 83 -1.67 12.50 -20.56
N PRO A 84 -2.29 13.69 -20.58
CA PRO A 84 -1.56 14.95 -20.73
C PRO A 84 -0.62 15.28 -19.56
N ILE A 85 -0.84 14.67 -18.40
CA ILE A 85 -0.14 14.98 -17.14
C ILE A 85 0.47 13.74 -16.47
N ILE A 86 0.73 12.66 -17.21
CA ILE A 86 1.21 11.39 -16.64
C ILE A 86 2.46 11.63 -15.79
N THR A 87 3.49 12.26 -16.35
CA THR A 87 4.77 12.46 -15.65
C THR A 87 4.61 13.23 -14.33
N PRO A 88 4.05 14.46 -14.28
CA PRO A 88 3.90 15.17 -13.01
C PRO A 88 2.96 14.45 -12.03
N MET A 89 1.91 13.77 -12.51
CA MET A 89 1.00 13.04 -11.63
C MET A 89 1.67 11.80 -11.01
N VAL A 90 2.37 11.00 -11.81
CA VAL A 90 3.07 9.79 -11.34
C VAL A 90 4.26 10.15 -10.45
N LEU A 91 5.00 11.22 -10.74
CA LEU A 91 6.05 11.71 -9.85
C LEU A 91 5.50 12.16 -8.50
N THR A 92 4.33 12.81 -8.48
CA THR A 92 3.64 13.14 -7.23
C THR A 92 3.27 11.88 -6.46
N ILE A 93 2.74 10.86 -7.14
CA ILE A 93 2.46 9.55 -6.55
C ILE A 93 3.73 8.91 -5.97
N ALA A 94 4.85 8.96 -6.71
CA ALA A 94 6.13 8.42 -6.26
C ALA A 94 6.63 9.12 -4.99
N VAL A 95 6.49 10.44 -4.90
CA VAL A 95 6.80 11.20 -3.67
C VAL A 95 5.91 10.75 -2.51
N CYS A 96 4.60 10.62 -2.72
CA CYS A 96 3.69 10.11 -1.69
C CYS A 96 4.07 8.69 -1.23
N GLN A 97 4.44 7.80 -2.15
CA GLN A 97 4.90 6.45 -1.85
C GLN A 97 6.20 6.44 -1.04
N LEU A 98 7.15 7.33 -1.37
CA LEU A 98 8.37 7.50 -0.60
C LEU A 98 8.06 7.97 0.83
N LEU A 99 7.16 8.94 1.00
CA LEU A 99 6.73 9.40 2.32
C LEU A 99 6.07 8.30 3.14
N ILE A 100 5.24 7.44 2.50
CA ILE A 100 4.66 6.27 3.16
C ILE A 100 5.76 5.30 3.60
N ALA A 101 6.74 5.01 2.75
CA ALA A 101 7.87 4.14 3.09
C ALA A 101 8.67 4.68 4.27
N LEU A 102 8.98 5.98 4.28
CA LEU A 102 9.68 6.63 5.39
C LEU A 102 8.86 6.57 6.68
N ALA A 103 7.55 6.79 6.61
CA ALA A 103 6.66 6.69 7.76
C ALA A 103 6.67 5.28 8.39
N MET A 104 6.92 4.21 7.63
CA MET A 104 7.05 2.85 8.20
C MET A 104 8.24 2.69 9.14
N THR A 105 9.22 3.60 9.13
CA THR A 105 10.37 3.63 10.07
C THR A 105 10.07 4.34 11.39
N THR A 106 8.99 5.12 11.47
CA THR A 106 8.70 6.01 12.60
C THR A 106 7.71 5.38 13.59
N ARG A 107 7.31 6.05 14.67
CA ARG A 107 6.31 5.53 15.62
C ARG A 107 5.22 6.58 15.87
N GLY A 108 4.13 6.18 16.54
CA GLY A 108 3.07 7.11 16.93
C GLY A 108 2.30 7.71 15.74
N GLU A 109 2.03 9.01 15.79
CA GLU A 109 1.14 9.69 14.84
C GLU A 109 1.65 9.67 13.40
N LEU A 110 2.97 9.86 13.19
CA LEU A 110 3.56 9.86 11.85
C LEU A 110 3.47 8.48 11.18
N PHE A 111 3.65 7.42 11.97
CA PHE A 111 3.41 6.05 11.50
C PHE A 111 1.95 5.83 11.09
N GLN A 112 1.01 6.28 11.93
CA GLN A 112 -0.43 6.17 11.64
C GLN A 112 -0.83 6.96 10.39
N ALA A 113 -0.31 8.18 10.23
CA ALA A 113 -0.52 9.01 9.04
C ALA A 113 0.00 8.30 7.77
N GLY A 114 1.20 7.72 7.83
CA GLY A 114 1.74 6.90 6.75
C GLY A 114 0.88 5.67 6.42
N CYS A 115 0.35 4.99 7.44
CA CYS A 115 -0.58 3.89 7.23
C CYS A 115 -1.87 4.35 6.53
N TRP A 116 -2.48 5.45 6.95
CA TRP A 116 -3.68 5.99 6.33
C TRP A 116 -3.44 6.44 4.89
N ALA A 117 -2.34 7.15 4.63
CA ALA A 117 -1.94 7.53 3.28
C ALA A 117 -1.75 6.30 2.38
N GLY A 118 -1.09 5.25 2.88
CA GLY A 118 -0.93 3.99 2.14
C GLY A 118 -2.24 3.26 1.87
N ILE A 119 -3.18 3.25 2.83
CA ILE A 119 -4.52 2.69 2.64
C ILE A 119 -5.26 3.42 1.53
N ILE A 120 -5.29 4.77 1.56
CA ILE A 120 -5.94 5.59 0.54
C ILE A 120 -5.32 5.33 -0.82
N PHE A 121 -3.98 5.32 -0.91
CA PHE A 121 -3.26 5.02 -2.13
C PHE A 121 -3.64 3.64 -2.71
N LEU A 122 -3.59 2.59 -1.89
CA LEU A 122 -3.88 1.21 -2.32
C LEU A 122 -5.33 1.04 -2.78
N ILE A 123 -6.28 1.68 -2.11
CA ILE A 123 -7.69 1.71 -2.53
C ILE A 123 -7.83 2.47 -3.86
N ALA A 124 -7.13 3.59 -4.03
CA ALA A 124 -7.18 4.38 -5.25
C ALA A 124 -6.60 3.65 -6.47
N ILE A 125 -5.65 2.73 -6.31
CA ILE A 125 -5.13 1.95 -7.44
C ILE A 125 -5.87 0.63 -7.68
N ALA A 126 -6.72 0.17 -6.75
CA ALA A 126 -7.46 -1.07 -6.89
C ALA A 126 -8.33 -1.15 -8.18
N PRO A 127 -8.98 -0.07 -8.64
CA PRO A 127 -9.77 -0.07 -9.88
C PRO A 127 -8.96 -0.23 -11.18
N LEU A 128 -7.61 -0.26 -11.11
CA LEU A 128 -6.76 -0.60 -12.26
C LEU A 128 -6.83 -2.08 -12.64
N GLY A 129 -7.47 -2.92 -11.82
CA GLY A 129 -7.79 -4.31 -12.17
C GLY A 129 -6.57 -5.23 -12.20
N LEU A 130 -6.47 -6.06 -13.25
CA LEU A 130 -5.46 -7.12 -13.34
C LEU A 130 -4.02 -6.58 -13.29
N TYR A 131 -3.76 -5.42 -13.88
CA TYR A 131 -2.40 -4.85 -13.88
C TYR A 131 -1.99 -4.28 -12.51
N ALA A 132 -2.94 -4.03 -11.60
CA ALA A 132 -2.66 -3.78 -10.19
C ALA A 132 -2.67 -5.07 -9.35
N ALA A 133 -2.69 -6.23 -9.99
CA ALA A 133 -2.82 -7.55 -9.37
C ALA A 133 -4.04 -7.64 -8.42
N PHE A 134 -5.15 -6.96 -8.77
CA PHE A 134 -6.39 -6.99 -7.97
C PHE A 134 -6.76 -8.44 -7.59
N PRO A 135 -7.10 -8.75 -6.33
CA PRO A 135 -7.40 -7.84 -5.21
C PRO A 135 -6.22 -7.45 -4.29
N MET A 136 -4.97 -7.70 -4.68
CA MET A 136 -3.78 -7.45 -3.85
C MET A 136 -3.75 -6.07 -3.16
N PRO A 137 -4.07 -4.93 -3.83
CA PRO A 137 -4.03 -3.62 -3.17
C PRO A 137 -4.99 -3.54 -1.98
N LEU A 138 -6.19 -4.12 -2.08
CA LEU A 138 -7.17 -4.14 -0.98
C LEU A 138 -6.70 -5.00 0.19
N LEU A 139 -6.03 -6.12 -0.09
CA LEU A 139 -5.48 -7.00 0.92
C LEU A 139 -4.30 -6.34 1.66
N LEU A 140 -3.44 -5.61 0.95
CA LEU A 140 -2.39 -4.81 1.57
C LEU A 140 -2.97 -3.65 2.40
N ALA A 141 -4.03 -2.99 1.92
CA ALA A 141 -4.72 -1.94 2.68
C ALA A 141 -5.29 -2.51 3.99
N TRP A 142 -5.85 -3.71 3.96
CA TRP A 142 -6.28 -4.42 5.16
C TRP A 142 -5.11 -4.71 6.11
N ALA A 143 -3.96 -5.15 5.59
CA ALA A 143 -2.78 -5.40 6.40
C ALA A 143 -2.29 -4.12 7.10
N MET A 144 -2.32 -2.97 6.40
CA MET A 144 -1.99 -1.65 6.97
C MET A 144 -3.01 -1.21 8.02
N LEU A 145 -4.31 -1.43 7.79
CA LEU A 145 -5.36 -1.12 8.78
C LEU A 145 -5.16 -1.90 10.09
N ARG A 146 -4.69 -3.15 10.01
CA ARG A 146 -4.32 -3.93 11.20
C ARG A 146 -3.13 -3.35 11.94
N LEU A 147 -2.10 -2.88 11.23
CA LEU A 147 -0.94 -2.24 11.84
C LEU A 147 -1.31 -0.98 12.62
N VAL A 148 -2.21 -0.15 12.09
CA VAL A 148 -2.73 1.04 12.79
C VAL A 148 -3.30 0.65 14.15
N ARG A 149 -4.16 -0.38 14.18
CA ARG A 149 -4.82 -0.84 15.42
C ARG A 149 -3.84 -1.38 16.45
N THR A 150 -2.77 -2.04 16.01
CA THR A 150 -1.74 -2.58 16.91
C THR A 150 -0.93 -1.46 17.57
N GLU A 151 -0.58 -0.41 16.83
CA GLU A 151 0.18 0.73 17.38
C GLU A 151 -0.69 1.61 18.30
N SER A 152 -1.96 1.88 17.93
CA SER A 152 -2.87 2.66 18.79
C SER A 152 -3.09 2.00 20.15
N GLY A 153 -3.08 0.65 20.22
CA GLY A 153 -3.13 -0.09 21.47
C GLY A 153 -1.84 -0.04 22.31
N GLN A 154 -0.70 0.34 21.72
CA GLN A 154 0.59 0.48 22.40
C GLN A 154 0.92 1.94 22.76
N SER A 155 0.08 2.90 22.36
CA SER A 155 0.32 4.32 22.62
C SER A 155 0.30 4.61 24.14
N PRO A 156 1.26 5.38 24.69
CA PRO A 156 1.39 5.64 26.13
C PRO A 156 0.21 6.39 26.77
N ALA A 157 -0.75 6.86 25.96
CA ALA A 157 -2.00 7.46 26.40
C ALA A 157 -3.06 6.46 26.91
N SER A 158 -2.80 5.14 26.84
CA SER A 158 -3.67 4.12 27.45
C SER A 158 -3.36 3.84 28.93
N THR A 159 -2.82 4.84 29.65
CA THR A 159 -2.84 4.84 31.12
C THR A 159 -4.29 4.88 31.60
N ASN A 160 -4.81 3.69 31.85
CA ASN A 160 -6.11 3.39 32.41
C ASN A 160 -6.50 4.35 33.56
N PRO A 161 -7.54 5.20 33.42
CA PRO A 161 -7.96 6.12 34.48
C PRO A 161 -8.50 5.40 35.74
N LYS A 162 -8.61 4.06 35.72
CA LYS A 162 -9.04 3.26 36.87
C LYS A 162 -7.97 3.09 37.95
N SER A 163 -6.69 3.37 37.72
CA SER A 163 -5.64 3.25 38.75
C SER A 163 -5.54 4.49 39.67
N VAL A 164 -6.04 5.65 39.23
CA VAL A 164 -5.99 6.90 40.05
C VAL A 164 -7.09 6.90 41.13
N LYS A 165 -8.22 6.22 40.90
CA LYS A 165 -9.34 6.19 41.87
C LYS A 165 -9.15 5.27 43.08
N LEU A 166 -8.16 4.36 43.06
CA LEU A 166 -7.88 3.46 44.19
C LEU A 166 -6.90 4.06 45.21
N LYS A 167 -6.13 5.09 44.85
CA LYS A 167 -5.16 5.70 45.77
C LYS A 167 -5.77 6.72 46.74
N ASN A 168 -6.96 7.25 46.44
CA ASN A 168 -7.63 8.26 47.29
C ASN A 168 -8.67 7.68 48.27
N LYS A 169 -8.80 6.35 48.39
CA LYS A 169 -9.77 5.72 49.31
C LYS A 169 -9.18 5.21 50.63
N HIS A 170 -7.89 5.44 50.90
CA HIS A 170 -7.23 5.00 52.14
C HIS A 170 -6.74 6.13 53.06
N HIS A 171 -7.19 7.37 52.82
CA HIS A 171 -6.89 8.53 53.67
C HIS A 171 -8.15 9.34 53.97
N ALA A 172 -9.17 8.69 54.51
CA ALA A 172 -10.31 9.33 55.16
C ALA A 172 -10.68 8.54 56.41
#